data_AF-A0A0M4QMW6-F1
#
_entry.id   AF-A0A0M4QMW6-F1
#
_cell.length_a   1.000
_cell.length_b   1.000
_cell.length_c   1.000
_cell.angle_alpha   90.00
_cell.angle_beta   90.00
_cell.angle_gamma   90.00
#
_symmetry.space_group_name_H-M   'P 1'
#
loop_
_entity.id
_entity.type
_entity.pdbx_description
1 polymer ?
#
loop_
_entity_poly.entity_id
_entity_poly.type
_entity_poly.pdbx_seq_one_letter_code
_entity_poly.pdbx_strand_id
1 'polypeptide(L)'
;MSDVLLDWVDDGVEPDRATRKAAVKASLDELARRAPGRSVEVRVPPFGAVQCVEGPRHTRGTPPNVVEADPRTWIALAVGRLSWDDALAAGRVSASGSRAGEIAAFLPLRTP
;
A
#
# COMPACT_ATOMS: atom_id res chain seq x y z
N MET A 1 10.71 -7.79 -7.84
CA MET A 1 9.84 -6.81 -8.52
C MET A 1 10.57 -6.37 -9.79
N SER A 2 9.99 -6.57 -10.98
CA SER A 2 10.68 -6.49 -12.28
C SER A 2 11.06 -5.06 -12.71
N ASP A 3 12.04 -4.94 -13.62
CA ASP A 3 12.48 -3.65 -14.21
C ASP A 3 11.32 -2.89 -14.87
N VAL A 4 10.40 -3.63 -15.51
CA VAL A 4 9.17 -3.07 -16.12
C VAL A 4 8.31 -2.32 -15.11
N LEU A 5 8.24 -2.77 -13.85
CA LEU A 5 7.48 -2.08 -12.81
C LEU A 5 8.20 -0.84 -12.28
N LEU A 6 9.54 -0.87 -12.26
CA LEU A 6 10.36 0.28 -11.88
C LEU A 6 10.29 1.37 -12.95
N ASP A 7 10.49 0.99 -14.21
CA ASP A 7 10.29 1.89 -15.36
C ASP A 7 8.89 2.50 -15.32
N TRP A 8 7.86 1.68 -15.14
CA TRP A 8 6.50 2.17 -15.03
C TRP A 8 6.38 3.26 -13.96
N VAL A 9 6.76 3.02 -12.71
CA VAL A 9 6.61 4.03 -11.65
C VAL A 9 7.48 5.27 -11.85
N ASP A 10 8.58 5.17 -12.60
CA ASP A 10 9.48 6.25 -12.99
C ASP A 10 9.02 6.93 -14.33
N ASP A 11 7.70 6.98 -14.55
CA ASP A 11 7.02 7.59 -15.72
C ASP A 11 7.19 6.87 -17.08
N GLY A 12 7.61 5.62 -17.04
CA GLY A 12 7.63 4.72 -18.19
C GLY A 12 6.27 4.11 -18.56
N VAL A 13 6.32 3.10 -19.43
CA VAL A 13 5.12 2.53 -20.07
C VAL A 13 4.29 1.72 -19.08
N GLU A 14 2.97 1.90 -19.09
CA GLU A 14 2.07 1.11 -18.24
C GLU A 14 2.07 -0.38 -18.61
N PRO A 15 2.41 -1.29 -17.67
CA PRO A 15 2.40 -2.72 -17.91
C PRO A 15 0.98 -3.25 -18.08
N ASP A 16 0.87 -4.45 -18.65
CA ASP A 16 -0.41 -5.11 -18.77
C ASP A 16 -1.11 -5.29 -17.41
N ARG A 17 -2.43 -5.49 -17.46
CA ARG A 17 -3.27 -5.61 -16.26
C ARG A 17 -2.85 -6.78 -15.35
N ALA A 18 -2.39 -7.90 -15.92
CA ALA A 18 -2.01 -9.08 -15.14
C ALA A 18 -0.72 -8.82 -14.37
N THR A 19 0.26 -8.17 -15.00
CA THR A 19 1.52 -7.74 -14.39
C THR A 19 1.26 -6.79 -13.21
N ARG A 20 0.43 -5.75 -13.41
CA ARG A 20 0.04 -4.84 -12.32
C ARG A 20 -0.69 -5.55 -11.19
N LYS A 21 -1.66 -6.41 -11.52
CA LYS A 21 -2.41 -7.20 -10.53
C LYS A 21 -1.49 -8.08 -9.69
N ALA A 22 -0.54 -8.78 -10.31
CA ALA A 22 0.40 -9.65 -9.63
C ALA A 22 1.31 -8.85 -8.70
N ALA A 23 1.84 -7.71 -9.16
CA ALA A 23 2.68 -6.83 -8.34
C ALA A 23 1.95 -6.31 -7.10
N VAL A 24 0.71 -5.84 -7.27
CA VAL A 24 -0.12 -5.35 -6.16
C VAL A 24 -0.43 -6.46 -5.17
N LYS A 25 -0.83 -7.65 -5.64
CA LYS A 25 -1.09 -8.79 -4.75
C LYS A 25 0.14 -9.19 -3.95
N ALA A 26 1.28 -9.38 -4.61
CA ALA A 26 2.51 -9.78 -3.96
C ALA A 26 2.98 -8.76 -2.90
N SER A 27 2.88 -7.46 -3.20
CA SER A 27 3.25 -6.41 -2.25
C SER A 27 2.27 -6.27 -1.09
N LEU A 28 0.96 -6.40 -1.32
CA LEU A 28 -0.01 -6.43 -0.21
C LEU A 28 0.20 -7.64 0.70
N ASP A 29 0.47 -8.82 0.12
CA ASP A 29 0.76 -10.03 0.88
C ASP A 29 2.06 -9.89 1.69
N GLU A 30 3.09 -9.24 1.13
CA GLU A 30 4.32 -8.90 1.85
C GLU A 30 4.05 -7.97 3.04
N LEU A 31 3.26 -6.89 2.85
CA LEU A 31 2.89 -6.00 3.95
C LEU A 31 2.19 -6.77 5.07
N ALA A 32 1.19 -7.58 4.73
CA ALA A 32 0.44 -8.36 5.70
C ALA A 32 1.33 -9.38 6.46
N ARG A 33 2.39 -9.89 5.82
CA ARG A 33 3.36 -10.78 6.47
C ARG A 33 4.33 -10.03 7.37
N ARG A 34 4.77 -8.82 7.00
CA ARG A 34 5.65 -7.97 7.83
C ARG A 34 4.92 -7.36 9.03
N ALA A 35 3.66 -7.03 8.84
CA ALA A 35 2.78 -6.41 9.82
C ALA A 35 1.53 -7.27 10.01
N PRO A 36 1.63 -8.48 10.59
CA PRO A 36 0.47 -9.32 10.81
C PRO A 36 -0.56 -8.60 11.67
N GLY A 37 -1.85 -8.79 11.38
CA GLY A 37 -2.91 -8.17 12.17
C GLY A 37 -4.14 -7.80 11.37
N ARG A 38 -5.03 -7.05 12.03
CA ARG A 38 -6.35 -6.72 11.50
C ARG A 38 -6.85 -5.34 11.90
N SER A 39 -5.92 -4.46 12.31
CA SER A 39 -6.24 -3.13 12.81
C SER A 39 -6.38 -2.11 11.70
N VAL A 40 -5.61 -2.29 10.62
CA VAL A 40 -5.58 -1.41 9.44
C VAL A 40 -5.91 -2.21 8.19
N GLU A 41 -6.78 -1.69 7.35
CA GLU A 41 -7.09 -2.25 6.04
C GLU A 41 -6.43 -1.40 4.94
N VAL A 42 -5.64 -2.04 4.07
CA VAL A 42 -5.01 -1.38 2.92
C VAL A 42 -5.70 -1.84 1.65
N ARG A 43 -6.17 -0.90 0.85
CA ARG A 43 -6.93 -1.11 -0.39
C ARG A 43 -6.18 -0.55 -1.59
N VAL A 44 -6.10 -1.36 -2.64
CA VAL A 44 -5.49 -0.99 -3.91
C VAL A 44 -6.44 -1.42 -5.04
N PRO A 45 -7.54 -0.67 -5.26
CA PRO A 45 -8.48 -0.99 -6.32
C PRO A 45 -7.84 -0.84 -7.70
N PRO A 46 -8.21 -1.71 -8.68
CA PRO A 46 -9.20 -2.78 -8.58
C PRO A 46 -8.61 -4.13 -8.16
N PHE A 47 -7.36 -4.18 -7.69
CA PHE A 47 -6.59 -5.43 -7.63
C PHE A 47 -6.67 -6.15 -6.29
N GLY A 48 -6.79 -5.46 -5.16
CA GLY A 48 -6.93 -6.16 -3.88
C GLY A 48 -6.97 -5.28 -2.66
N ALA A 49 -7.13 -5.94 -1.52
CA ALA A 49 -7.01 -5.35 -0.20
C ALA A 49 -6.46 -6.41 0.77
N VAL A 50 -5.80 -5.97 1.84
CA VAL A 50 -5.35 -6.82 2.96
C VAL A 50 -5.63 -6.12 4.28
N GLN A 51 -5.71 -6.89 5.36
CA GLN A 51 -5.65 -6.36 6.71
C GLN A 51 -4.26 -6.62 7.30
N CYS A 52 -3.76 -5.66 8.06
CA CYS A 52 -2.43 -5.68 8.66
C CYS A 52 -2.43 -4.89 9.96
N VAL A 53 -1.25 -4.81 10.60
CA VAL A 53 -0.97 -4.11 11.85
C VAL A 53 -1.70 -4.72 13.05
N GLU A 54 -0.92 -5.13 14.05
CA GLU A 54 -1.45 -5.70 15.28
C GLU A 54 -2.28 -4.70 16.09
N GLY A 55 -3.15 -5.22 16.95
CA GLY A 55 -3.95 -4.44 17.89
C GLY A 55 -5.46 -4.52 17.66
N PRO A 56 -6.22 -3.67 18.36
CA PRO A 56 -7.67 -3.76 18.37
C PRO A 56 -8.26 -3.31 17.04
N ARG A 57 -9.34 -3.99 16.64
CA ARG A 57 -10.23 -3.47 15.60
C ARG A 57 -10.91 -2.20 16.10
N HIS A 58 -11.27 -1.32 15.16
CA HIS A 58 -12.08 -0.16 15.45
C HIS A 58 -13.33 -0.59 16.25
N THR A 59 -13.69 0.19 17.26
CA THR A 59 -14.92 0.00 18.02
C THR A 59 -16.01 0.89 17.45
N ARG A 60 -17.27 0.62 17.81
CA ARG A 60 -18.42 1.42 17.37
C ARG A 60 -18.19 2.90 17.70
N GLY A 61 -18.29 3.77 16.69
CA GLY A 61 -18.10 5.22 16.85
C GLY A 61 -16.72 5.75 16.45
N THR A 62 -15.74 4.89 16.18
CA THR A 62 -14.45 5.29 15.59
C THR A 62 -14.42 4.96 14.10
N PRO A 63 -13.93 5.87 13.24
CA PRO A 63 -13.71 5.57 11.82
C PRO A 63 -12.80 4.34 11.66
N PRO A 64 -13.08 3.44 10.70
CA PRO A 64 -12.19 2.31 10.45
C PRO A 64 -10.82 2.80 9.99
N ASN A 65 -9.74 2.12 10.41
CA ASN A 65 -8.41 2.45 9.91
C ASN A 65 -8.26 1.90 8.49
N VAL A 66 -8.33 2.77 7.50
CA VAL A 66 -8.28 2.42 6.08
C VAL A 66 -7.22 3.26 5.39
N VAL A 67 -6.40 2.59 4.58
CA VAL A 67 -5.52 3.23 3.62
C VAL A 67 -5.98 2.83 2.21
N GLU A 68 -6.11 3.79 1.31
CA GLU A 68 -6.47 3.54 -0.08
C GLU A 68 -5.55 4.31 -1.03
N ALA A 69 -5.07 3.64 -2.08
CA ALA A 69 -4.24 4.22 -3.13
C ALA A 69 -4.47 3.49 -4.46
N ASP A 70 -4.19 4.15 -5.58
CA ASP A 70 -4.19 3.48 -6.88
C ASP A 70 -2.98 2.52 -7.03
N PRO A 71 -2.99 1.60 -8.02
CA PRO A 71 -1.93 0.61 -8.20
C PRO A 71 -0.55 1.21 -8.41
N ARG A 72 -0.42 2.33 -9.13
CA ARG A 72 0.87 2.96 -9.42
C ARG A 72 1.44 3.56 -8.14
N THR A 73 0.63 4.34 -7.41
CA THR A 73 1.01 4.95 -6.14
C THR A 73 1.42 3.89 -5.12
N TRP A 74 0.63 2.81 -4.99
CA TRP A 74 0.96 1.71 -4.09
C TRP A 74 2.30 1.04 -4.41
N ILE A 75 2.55 0.73 -5.69
CA ILE A 75 3.83 0.11 -6.08
C ILE A 75 5.00 1.08 -5.84
N ALA A 76 4.85 2.36 -6.14
CA ALA A 76 5.88 3.37 -5.88
C ALA A 76 6.26 3.45 -4.39
N LEU A 77 5.27 3.39 -3.48
CA LEU A 77 5.49 3.29 -2.04
C LEU A 77 6.19 1.97 -1.66
N ALA A 78 5.68 0.84 -2.17
CA ALA A 78 6.21 -0.49 -1.89
C ALA A 78 7.67 -0.66 -2.33
N VAL A 79 8.11 0.05 -3.38
CA VAL A 79 9.50 0.02 -3.84
C VAL A 79 10.36 1.18 -3.35
N GLY A 80 9.80 2.14 -2.61
CA GLY A 80 10.54 3.29 -2.08
C GLY A 80 10.84 4.39 -3.12
N ARG A 81 10.09 4.44 -4.22
CA ARG A 81 10.15 5.51 -5.23
C ARG A 81 9.28 6.72 -4.88
N LEU A 82 8.33 6.54 -3.98
CA LEU A 82 7.50 7.59 -3.40
C LEU A 82 7.53 7.42 -1.89
N SER A 83 7.74 8.51 -1.14
CA SER A 83 7.66 8.47 0.32
C SER A 83 6.20 8.50 0.77
N TRP A 84 5.94 8.00 1.99
CA TRP A 84 4.61 8.05 2.58
C TRP A 84 4.11 9.49 2.74
N ASP A 85 4.95 10.37 3.26
CA ASP A 85 4.60 11.77 3.53
C ASP A 85 4.31 12.55 2.24
N ASP A 86 5.13 12.33 1.19
CA ASP A 86 4.88 12.94 -0.12
C ASP A 86 3.57 12.45 -0.76
N ALA A 87 3.28 11.15 -0.60
CA ALA A 87 2.04 10.57 -1.13
C ALA A 87 0.79 11.14 -0.45
N LEU A 88 0.84 11.35 0.87
CA LEU A 88 -0.22 12.00 1.63
C LEU A 88 -0.35 13.48 1.27
N ALA A 89 0.75 14.22 1.23
CA ALA A 89 0.76 15.64 0.90
C ALA A 89 0.22 15.91 -0.51
N ALA A 90 0.51 15.02 -1.46
CA ALA A 90 0.00 15.08 -2.82
C ALA A 90 -1.43 14.54 -2.99
N GLY A 91 -2.07 14.03 -1.92
CA GLY A 91 -3.41 13.44 -1.98
C GLY A 91 -3.50 12.15 -2.81
N ARG A 92 -2.36 11.47 -3.05
CA ARG A 92 -2.29 10.19 -3.79
C ARG A 92 -2.66 9.00 -2.92
N VAL A 93 -2.54 9.16 -1.60
CA VAL A 93 -2.97 8.20 -0.59
C VAL A 93 -4.08 8.84 0.24
N SER A 94 -5.17 8.11 0.45
CA SER A 94 -6.14 8.41 1.48
C SER A 94 -5.86 7.56 2.70
N ALA A 95 -5.72 8.17 3.87
CA ALA A 95 -5.56 7.49 5.15
C ALA A 95 -6.61 8.02 6.14
N SER A 96 -7.46 7.12 6.62
CA SER A 96 -8.55 7.43 7.56
C SER A 96 -8.43 6.56 8.80
N GLY A 97 -8.72 7.12 9.98
CA GLY A 97 -8.54 6.44 11.26
C GLY A 97 -7.15 6.70 11.87
N SER A 98 -7.07 6.71 13.19
CA SER A 98 -5.89 7.14 13.94
C SER A 98 -4.65 6.26 13.74
N ARG A 99 -4.85 5.01 13.29
CA ARG A 99 -3.77 4.03 13.10
C ARG A 99 -3.39 3.80 11.65
N ALA A 100 -4.07 4.45 10.69
CA ALA A 100 -3.82 4.21 9.27
C ALA A 100 -2.38 4.52 8.86
N GLY A 101 -1.77 5.55 9.45
CA GLY A 101 -0.37 5.92 9.21
C GLY A 101 0.67 4.91 9.70
N GLU A 102 0.30 3.93 10.54
CA GLU A 102 1.25 2.94 11.06
C GLU A 102 1.86 2.05 9.96
N ILE A 103 1.19 1.91 8.80
CA ILE A 103 1.75 1.12 7.69
C ILE A 103 3.02 1.74 7.11
N ALA A 104 3.24 3.06 7.30
CA ALA A 104 4.41 3.78 6.81
C ALA A 104 5.71 3.19 7.36
N ALA A 105 5.70 2.67 8.60
CA ALA A 105 6.85 2.04 9.23
C ALA A 105 7.29 0.73 8.57
N PHE A 106 6.44 0.13 7.74
CA PHE A 106 6.71 -1.11 7.03
C PHE A 106 7.06 -0.89 5.55
N LEU A 107 7.02 0.36 5.08
CA LEU A 107 7.40 0.76 3.72
C LEU A 107 8.85 1.30 3.71
N PRO A 108 9.65 1.04 2.67
CA PRO A 108 9.35 0.19 1.52
C PRO A 108 9.36 -1.32 1.85
N LEU A 109 8.70 -2.10 0.99
CA LEU A 109 8.57 -3.55 1.12
C LEU A 109 9.70 -4.31 0.41
N ARG A 110 10.60 -3.62 -0.30
CA ARG A 110 11.85 -4.21 -0.76
C ARG A 110 12.79 -4.35 0.44
N THR A 111 13.27 -5.55 0.69
CA THR A 111 14.53 -5.71 1.45
C THR A 111 15.67 -5.43 0.47
N PRO A 112 16.74 -4.72 0.86
CA PRO A 112 17.94 -4.58 0.03
C PRO A 112 18.50 -5.93 -0.40
#